data_AF-A0A4P5ZCK6-F1
#
_entry.id   AF-A0A4P5ZCK6-F1
#
_cell.length_a   1.000
_cell.length_b   1.000
_cell.length_c   1.000
_cell.angle_alpha   90.00
_cell.angle_beta   90.00
_cell.angle_gamma   90.00
#
_symmetry.space_group_name_H-M   'P 1'
#
loop_
_entity.id
_entity.type
_entity.pdbx_description
1 polymer ?
#
loop_
_entity_poly.entity_id
_entity_poly.type
_entity_poly.pdbx_seq_one_letter_code
_entity_poly.pdbx_strand_id
1 'polypeptide(L)'
;MNLNDLLPITFLARGSNTFHPMTKLTLGNPKQLVETVRIGTYSIKVYCESDDILLQASGFTMLFPERPNSPFRLKRDSRPASALLDDPVSMQQIKELGERWRAEVHARIRSDWGERCFAPDANGRWHHPLFESSGTHFSCIHCGKKFPGAEVAANLWHCPAPKCNGSPIDIRTGPA
;
A
#
# COMPACT_ATOMS: atom_id res chain seq x y z
N MET A 1 -11.18 34.20 34.08
CA MET A 1 -12.57 34.32 33.56
C MET A 1 -12.49 35.21 32.32
N ASN A 2 -12.92 34.82 31.13
CA ASN A 2 -13.79 33.71 30.72
C ASN A 2 -13.37 33.22 29.33
N LEU A 3 -13.53 31.92 29.08
CA LEU A 3 -12.93 31.13 28.00
C LEU A 3 -14.04 30.45 27.17
N ASN A 4 -15.09 31.21 26.79
CA ASN A 4 -16.36 30.64 26.32
C ASN A 4 -16.96 31.19 25.02
N ASP A 5 -16.26 31.99 24.21
CA ASP A 5 -16.82 32.50 22.94
C ASP A 5 -16.21 31.85 21.69
N LEU A 6 -16.21 30.51 21.63
CA LEU A 6 -16.03 29.80 20.35
C LEU A 6 -17.22 28.87 20.09
N LEU A 7 -18.02 29.26 19.11
CA LEU A 7 -19.15 28.52 18.55
C LEU A 7 -18.71 27.14 18.00
N PRO A 8 -19.62 26.14 18.03
CA PRO A 8 -19.31 24.78 17.62
C PRO A 8 -19.29 24.66 16.09
N ILE A 9 -18.15 24.24 15.52
CA ILE A 9 -18.10 23.74 14.15
C ILE A 9 -18.70 22.34 14.14
N THR A 10 -19.95 22.26 13.72
CA THR A 10 -20.70 21.03 13.50
C THR A 10 -20.09 20.25 12.33
N PHE A 11 -19.24 19.26 12.61
CA PHE A 11 -18.84 18.27 11.62
C PHE A 11 -19.99 17.27 11.44
N LEU A 12 -20.77 17.43 10.36
CA LEU A 12 -21.76 16.44 9.94
C LEU A 12 -21.04 15.20 9.39
N ALA A 13 -20.75 14.25 10.27
CA ALA A 13 -20.45 12.88 9.87
C ALA A 13 -21.74 12.20 9.39
N ARG A 14 -21.88 11.99 8.09
CA ARG A 14 -22.84 11.04 7.51
C ARG A 14 -22.20 10.31 6.33
N GLY A 15 -22.17 8.97 6.43
CA GLY A 15 -22.26 8.12 5.26
C GLY A 15 -21.19 7.05 5.09
N SER A 16 -21.09 6.11 6.03
CA SER A 16 -21.37 4.68 5.80
C SER A 16 -20.43 3.80 6.63
N ASN A 17 -20.99 3.32 7.73
CA ASN A 17 -20.46 2.19 8.49
C ASN A 17 -20.53 0.93 7.63
N THR A 18 -19.39 0.50 7.10
CA THR A 18 -19.09 -0.94 6.99
C THR A 18 -17.63 -1.16 7.37
N PHE A 19 -17.29 -0.86 8.62
CA PHE A 19 -16.08 -1.41 9.23
C PHE A 19 -16.22 -2.93 9.23
N HIS A 20 -15.55 -3.60 8.28
CA HIS A 20 -15.31 -5.03 8.41
C HIS A 20 -14.24 -5.20 9.47
N PRO A 21 -14.52 -5.85 10.61
CA PRO A 21 -13.49 -6.17 11.59
C PRO A 21 -12.59 -7.26 11.01
N MET A 22 -11.50 -6.87 10.36
CA MET A 22 -10.47 -7.81 9.93
C MET A 22 -9.51 -8.03 11.10
N THR A 23 -9.73 -9.19 11.70
CA THR A 23 -8.89 -10.03 12.56
C THR A 23 -7.45 -9.55 12.78
N LYS A 24 -7.07 -9.52 14.07
CA LYS A 24 -5.71 -9.36 14.62
C LYS A 24 -4.62 -9.91 13.70
N LEU A 25 -3.57 -9.10 13.50
CA LEU A 25 -2.25 -9.48 12.99
C LEU A 25 -1.72 -10.75 13.68
N THR A 26 -1.95 -11.91 13.10
CA THR A 26 -1.26 -13.15 13.45
C THR A 26 0.04 -13.23 12.64
N LEU A 27 1.18 -13.34 13.33
CA LEU A 27 2.49 -13.54 12.70
C LEU A 27 2.42 -14.68 11.66
N GLY A 28 2.77 -14.34 10.42
CA GLY A 28 2.66 -15.19 9.24
C GLY A 28 1.31 -15.03 8.56
N ASN A 29 1.09 -13.94 7.82
CA ASN A 29 -0.20 -13.69 7.16
C ASN A 29 -0.49 -14.82 6.16
N PRO A 30 -1.45 -15.73 6.45
CA PRO A 30 -1.85 -16.72 5.47
C PRO A 30 -2.50 -15.99 4.30
N LYS A 31 -2.38 -16.55 3.09
CA LYS A 31 -3.12 -16.07 1.91
C LYS A 31 -4.61 -15.96 2.24
N GLN A 32 -5.09 -14.73 2.43
CA GLN A 32 -6.44 -14.45 2.88
C GLN A 32 -7.31 -14.07 1.69
N LEU A 33 -8.42 -14.79 1.49
CA LEU A 33 -9.44 -14.38 0.52
C LEU A 33 -10.16 -13.14 1.05
N VAL A 34 -10.09 -12.03 0.31
CA VAL A 34 -10.70 -10.76 0.72
C VAL A 34 -11.97 -10.46 -0.07
N GLU A 35 -12.06 -10.90 -1.33
CA GLU A 35 -13.23 -10.68 -2.18
C GLU A 35 -13.34 -11.76 -3.25
N THR A 36 -14.55 -11.98 -3.76
CA THR A 36 -14.76 -12.69 -5.02
C THR A 36 -15.62 -11.83 -5.93
N VAL A 37 -15.08 -11.47 -7.09
CA VAL A 37 -15.70 -10.56 -8.07
C VAL A 37 -16.03 -11.31 -9.35
N ARG A 38 -17.10 -10.92 -10.04
CA ARG A 38 -17.39 -11.44 -11.38
C ARG A 38 -17.02 -10.40 -12.44
N ILE A 39 -16.27 -10.83 -13.44
CA ILE A 39 -15.98 -10.05 -14.65
C ILE A 39 -16.40 -10.90 -15.84
N GLY A 40 -17.44 -10.45 -16.55
CA GLY A 40 -18.14 -11.27 -17.53
C GLY A 40 -18.68 -12.56 -16.91
N THR A 41 -18.34 -13.71 -17.51
CA THR A 41 -18.74 -15.04 -17.02
C THR A 41 -17.81 -15.60 -15.94
N TYR A 42 -16.67 -14.95 -15.71
CA TYR A 42 -15.59 -15.47 -14.89
C TYR A 42 -15.66 -14.98 -13.45
N SER A 43 -15.24 -15.83 -12.51
CA SER A 43 -15.08 -15.49 -11.11
C SER A 43 -13.60 -15.29 -10.79
N ILE A 44 -13.29 -14.12 -10.24
CA ILE A 44 -11.96 -13.70 -9.81
C ILE A 44 -11.95 -13.69 -8.29
N LYS A 45 -11.01 -14.42 -7.72
CA LYS A 45 -10.74 -14.42 -6.28
C LYS A 45 -9.63 -13.42 -5.99
N VAL A 46 -9.90 -12.48 -5.10
CA VAL A 46 -8.92 -11.51 -4.61
C VAL A 46 -8.34 -12.04 -3.31
N TYR A 47 -7.03 -12.17 -3.25
CA TYR A 47 -6.32 -12.53 -2.04
C TYR A 47 -5.36 -11.43 -1.62
N CYS A 48 -5.14 -11.30 -0.31
CA CYS A 48 -4.03 -10.55 0.26
C CYS A 48 -3.06 -11.55 0.92
N GLU A 49 -1.78 -11.48 0.56
CA GLU A 49 -0.72 -12.34 1.11
C GLU A 49 0.51 -11.49 1.39
N SER A 50 0.87 -11.33 2.67
CA SER A 50 1.95 -10.42 3.08
C SER A 50 1.86 -9.04 2.41
N ASP A 51 0.64 -8.50 2.35
CA ASP A 51 0.29 -7.19 1.77
C ASP A 51 0.37 -7.09 0.24
N ASP A 52 0.89 -8.11 -0.43
CA ASP A 52 0.71 -8.26 -1.87
C ASP A 52 -0.75 -8.65 -2.19
N ILE A 53 -1.26 -8.14 -3.30
CA ILE A 53 -2.59 -8.49 -3.81
C ILE A 53 -2.46 -9.52 -4.93
N LEU A 54 -3.19 -10.63 -4.81
CA LEU A 54 -3.27 -11.67 -5.83
C LEU A 54 -4.69 -11.79 -6.37
N LEU A 55 -4.84 -11.57 -7.67
CA LEU A 55 -6.08 -11.87 -8.40
C LEU A 55 -5.92 -13.23 -9.06
N GLN A 56 -6.78 -14.18 -8.69
CA GLN A 56 -6.73 -15.54 -9.23
C GLN A 56 -8.04 -15.89 -9.91
N ALA A 57 -7.95 -16.38 -11.14
CA ALA A 57 -9.07 -16.95 -11.88
C ALA A 57 -8.60 -18.21 -12.61
N SER A 58 -9.50 -18.89 -13.31
CA SER A 58 -9.12 -20.07 -14.08
C SER A 58 -8.13 -19.70 -15.18
N GLY A 59 -6.91 -20.25 -15.11
CA GLY A 59 -5.88 -20.08 -16.14
C GLY A 59 -4.90 -18.94 -15.89
N PHE A 60 -5.07 -18.14 -14.83
CA PHE A 60 -4.08 -17.10 -14.50
C PHE A 60 -4.10 -16.65 -13.04
N THR A 61 -2.97 -16.07 -12.64
CA THR A 61 -2.81 -15.29 -11.42
C THR A 61 -2.12 -13.98 -11.76
N MET A 62 -2.66 -12.85 -11.30
CA MET A 62 -2.01 -11.54 -11.33
C MET A 62 -1.59 -11.14 -9.93
N LEU A 63 -0.31 -10.82 -9.77
CA LEU A 63 0.30 -10.33 -8.54
C LEU A 63 0.50 -8.83 -8.66
N PHE A 64 -0.02 -8.08 -7.70
CA PHE A 64 0.21 -6.66 -7.51
C PHE A 64 1.04 -6.51 -6.24
N PRO A 65 2.36 -6.24 -6.37
CA PRO A 65 3.21 -6.12 -5.20
C PRO A 65 2.80 -4.92 -4.34
N GLU A 66 2.93 -5.05 -3.02
CA GLU A 66 2.72 -4.00 -2.03
C GLU A 66 3.58 -2.77 -2.35
N ARG A 67 4.84 -2.96 -2.77
CA ARG A 67 5.69 -1.86 -3.19
C ARG A 67 5.10 -1.05 -4.35
N PRO A 68 4.80 0.26 -4.19
CA PRO A 68 4.10 1.06 -5.20
C PRO A 68 4.76 1.09 -6.58
N ASN A 69 6.09 1.26 -6.60
CA ASN A 69 6.87 1.34 -7.84
C ASN A 69 7.14 -0.02 -8.51
N SER A 70 6.62 -1.13 -7.97
CA SER A 70 6.75 -2.43 -8.62
C SER A 70 5.59 -2.64 -9.60
N PRO A 71 5.87 -3.08 -10.84
CA PRO A 71 4.80 -3.43 -11.76
C PRO A 71 4.07 -4.70 -11.30
N PHE A 72 2.80 -4.83 -11.70
CA PHE A 72 2.10 -6.09 -11.54
C PHE A 72 2.78 -7.19 -12.38
N ARG A 73 2.61 -8.45 -11.97
CA ARG A 73 3.15 -9.62 -12.65
C ARG A 73 2.01 -10.56 -13.02
N LEU A 74 1.98 -11.01 -14.26
CA LEU A 74 1.00 -11.97 -14.75
C LEU A 74 1.66 -13.35 -14.87
N LYS A 75 1.09 -14.33 -14.19
CA LYS A 75 1.40 -15.75 -14.37
C LYS A 75 0.23 -16.43 -15.04
N ARG A 76 0.46 -17.07 -16.19
CA ARG A 76 -0.52 -17.98 -16.79
C ARG A 76 -0.32 -19.37 -16.22
N ASP A 77 -1.42 -20.04 -15.88
CA ASP A 77 -1.38 -21.42 -15.45
C ASP A 77 -1.34 -22.36 -16.67
N SER A 78 -1.08 -23.65 -16.47
CA SER A 78 -1.10 -24.66 -17.54
C SER A 78 -2.51 -24.96 -18.08
N ARG A 79 -3.55 -24.46 -17.41
CA ARG A 79 -4.92 -24.47 -17.92
C ARG A 79 -5.05 -23.44 -19.04
N PRO A 80 -5.99 -23.61 -19.99
CA PRO A 80 -6.22 -22.59 -21.01
C PRO A 80 -6.39 -21.24 -20.33
N ALA A 81 -5.53 -20.28 -20.69
CA ALA A 81 -5.67 -18.91 -20.23
C ALA A 81 -7.10 -18.47 -20.56
N SER A 82 -7.83 -17.94 -19.57
CA SER A 82 -9.19 -17.48 -19.80
C SER A 82 -9.22 -16.45 -20.92
N ALA A 83 -10.25 -16.48 -21.78
CA ALA A 83 -10.48 -15.45 -22.79
C ALA A 83 -10.51 -14.01 -22.22
N LEU A 84 -10.68 -13.86 -20.90
CA LEU A 84 -10.48 -12.59 -20.18
C LEU A 84 -9.14 -11.92 -20.49
N LEU A 85 -8.05 -12.70 -20.63
CA LEU A 85 -6.72 -12.11 -20.84
C LEU A 85 -6.54 -11.53 -22.24
N ASP A 86 -7.35 -12.00 -23.18
CA ASP A 86 -7.30 -11.59 -24.58
C ASP A 86 -8.32 -10.48 -24.89
N ASP A 87 -9.33 -10.29 -24.02
CA ASP A 87 -10.27 -9.17 -24.08
C ASP A 87 -9.69 -7.92 -23.39
N PRO A 88 -9.39 -6.83 -24.13
CA PRO A 88 -8.80 -5.63 -23.56
C PRO A 88 -9.66 -4.97 -22.48
N VAL A 89 -10.99 -5.05 -22.62
CA VAL A 89 -11.93 -4.45 -21.65
C VAL A 89 -11.86 -5.22 -20.33
N SER A 90 -11.99 -6.54 -20.37
CA SER A 90 -11.84 -7.40 -19.20
C SER A 90 -10.47 -7.22 -18.54
N MET A 91 -9.40 -7.19 -19.32
CA MET A 91 -8.05 -6.97 -18.77
C MET A 91 -7.89 -5.64 -18.05
N GLN A 92 -8.51 -4.57 -18.58
CA GLN A 92 -8.51 -3.28 -17.93
C GLN A 92 -9.27 -3.33 -16.60
N GLN A 93 -10.44 -3.95 -16.57
CA GLN A 93 -11.23 -4.13 -15.34
C GLN A 93 -10.47 -4.95 -14.28
N ILE A 94 -9.74 -5.99 -14.69
CA ILE A 94 -8.90 -6.79 -13.78
C ILE A 94 -7.76 -5.94 -13.20
N LYS A 95 -7.13 -5.09 -14.01
CA LYS A 95 -6.07 -4.17 -13.52
C LYS A 95 -6.62 -3.16 -12.53
N GLU A 96 -7.75 -2.53 -12.84
CA GLU A 96 -8.41 -1.57 -11.95
C GLU A 96 -8.82 -2.22 -10.63
N LEU A 97 -9.31 -3.46 -10.67
CA LEU A 97 -9.60 -4.24 -9.48
C LEU A 97 -8.35 -4.45 -8.60
N GLY A 98 -7.22 -4.83 -9.22
CA GLY A 98 -5.97 -5.03 -8.50
C GLY A 98 -5.39 -3.74 -7.92
N GLU A 99 -5.42 -2.65 -8.67
CA GLU A 99 -4.97 -1.34 -8.23
C GLU A 99 -5.83 -0.78 -7.09
N ARG A 100 -7.15 -0.98 -7.14
CA ARG A 100 -8.06 -0.61 -6.05
C ARG A 100 -7.66 -1.29 -4.74
N TRP A 101 -7.52 -2.62 -4.76
CA TRP A 101 -7.12 -3.37 -3.57
C TRP A 101 -5.71 -3.03 -3.10
N ARG A 102 -4.78 -2.78 -4.02
CA ARG A 102 -3.44 -2.31 -3.69
C ARG A 102 -3.49 -0.95 -2.97
N ALA A 103 -4.33 -0.03 -3.44
CA ALA A 103 -4.50 1.27 -2.79
C ALA A 103 -5.10 1.14 -1.38
N GLU A 104 -6.03 0.21 -1.17
CA GLU A 104 -6.59 -0.09 0.17
C GLU A 104 -5.49 -0.60 1.13
N VAL A 105 -4.63 -1.52 0.67
CA VAL A 105 -3.47 -1.97 1.44
C VAL A 105 -2.52 -0.81 1.76
N HIS A 106 -2.21 0.03 0.77
CA HIS A 106 -1.33 1.19 0.98
C HIS A 106 -1.90 2.16 2.01
N ALA A 107 -3.21 2.40 1.98
CA ALA A 107 -3.88 3.25 2.96
C ALA A 107 -3.77 2.66 4.38
N ARG A 108 -3.95 1.35 4.53
CA ARG A 108 -3.76 0.64 5.80
C ARG A 108 -2.32 0.75 6.30
N ILE A 109 -1.32 0.45 5.47
CA ILE A 109 0.11 0.55 5.82
C ILE A 109 0.46 1.97 6.28
N ARG A 110 0.00 2.99 5.55
CA ARG A 110 0.22 4.40 5.93
C ARG A 110 -0.46 4.76 7.26
N SER A 111 -1.63 4.19 7.53
CA SER A 111 -2.33 4.37 8.81
C SER A 111 -1.61 3.68 9.97
N ASP A 112 -1.01 2.52 9.74
CA ASP A 112 -0.25 1.78 10.76
C ASP A 112 1.09 2.46 11.08
N TRP A 113 1.71 3.08 10.06
CA TRP A 113 2.91 3.90 10.20
C TRP A 113 2.58 5.32 10.69
N GLY A 114 2.16 5.42 11.95
CA GLY A 114 1.82 6.69 12.60
C GLY A 114 3.02 7.58 12.99
N GLU A 115 2.73 8.69 13.67
CA GLU A 115 3.68 9.75 14.08
C GLU A 115 4.88 9.28 14.93
N ARG A 116 4.82 8.07 15.48
CA ARG A 116 5.86 7.51 16.37
C ARG A 116 6.94 6.73 15.62
N CYS A 117 6.81 6.57 14.31
CA CYS A 117 7.85 6.03 13.45
C CYS A 117 8.70 7.18 12.87
N PHE A 118 9.86 6.88 12.28
CA PHE A 118 10.59 7.84 11.43
C PHE A 118 9.85 8.14 10.11
N ALA A 119 8.52 8.06 10.13
CA ALA A 119 7.67 8.48 9.04
C ALA A 119 7.89 9.98 8.81
N PRO A 120 8.14 10.41 7.57
CA PRO A 120 8.20 11.82 7.26
C PRO A 120 6.82 12.45 7.43
N ASP A 121 6.79 13.68 7.92
CA ASP A 121 5.59 14.50 8.01
C ASP A 121 5.09 14.94 6.61
N ALA A 122 4.00 15.72 6.58
CA ALA A 122 3.42 16.23 5.33
C ALA A 122 4.40 17.04 4.46
N ASN A 123 5.50 17.54 5.04
CA ASN A 123 6.54 18.29 4.32
C ASN A 123 7.76 17.41 3.97
N GLY A 124 7.67 16.09 4.19
CA GLY A 124 8.79 15.18 3.93
C GLY A 124 9.86 15.19 5.01
N ARG A 125 9.62 15.79 6.19
CA ARG A 125 10.60 15.87 7.27
C ARG A 125 10.38 14.76 8.29
N TRP A 126 11.43 14.03 8.62
CA TRP A 126 11.40 13.08 9.73
C TRP A 126 11.85 13.76 11.02
N HIS A 127 11.30 13.31 12.13
CA HIS A 127 11.69 13.72 13.48
C HIS A 127 12.04 12.46 14.26
N HIS A 128 13.15 12.51 15.01
CA HIS A 128 13.53 11.37 15.83
C HIS A 128 12.59 11.27 17.05
N PRO A 129 11.90 10.15 17.28
CA PRO A 129 10.89 10.07 18.35
C PRO A 129 11.44 10.31 19.76
N LEU A 130 12.74 10.07 19.97
CA LEU A 130 13.41 10.22 21.27
C LEU A 130 14.38 11.42 21.38
N PHE A 131 14.70 12.09 20.26
CA PHE A 131 15.73 13.13 20.24
C PHE A 131 15.22 14.32 19.43
N GLU A 132 15.67 15.54 19.73
CA GLU A 132 15.27 16.75 18.99
C GLU A 132 15.88 16.84 17.57
N SER A 133 16.50 15.76 17.10
CA SER A 133 17.04 15.68 15.74
C SER A 133 15.93 15.48 14.71
N SER A 134 16.08 16.15 13.58
CA SER A 134 15.16 16.04 12.45
C SER A 134 15.92 16.27 11.13
N GLY A 135 15.32 15.85 10.03
CA GLY A 135 15.93 15.98 8.71
C GLY A 135 14.93 15.78 7.58
N THR A 136 15.33 16.10 6.36
CA THR A 136 14.47 16.05 5.17
C THR A 136 14.83 14.92 4.20
N HIS A 137 15.89 14.16 4.51
CA HIS A 137 16.43 13.13 3.63
C HIS A 137 16.57 11.80 4.34
N PHE A 138 16.41 10.73 3.57
CA PHE A 138 16.69 9.36 3.96
C PHE A 138 17.72 8.76 3.00
N SER A 139 18.47 7.78 3.47
CA SER A 139 19.42 7.02 2.65
C SER A 139 19.07 5.55 2.61
N CYS A 140 19.28 4.91 1.46
CA CYS A 140 19.15 3.46 1.34
C CYS A 140 20.51 2.80 1.57
N ILE A 141 20.58 1.79 2.44
CA ILE A 141 21.84 1.08 2.72
C ILE A 141 22.34 0.25 1.52
N HIS A 142 21.45 -0.15 0.61
CA HIS A 142 21.81 -1.00 -0.55
C HIS A 142 22.42 -0.21 -1.70
N CYS A 143 21.91 1.00 -1.98
CA CYS A 143 22.39 1.81 -3.11
C CYS A 143 23.13 3.08 -2.69
N GLY A 144 23.17 3.40 -1.39
CA GLY A 144 23.84 4.57 -0.83
C GLY A 144 23.21 5.92 -1.20
N LYS A 145 22.19 5.94 -2.06
CA LYS A 145 21.54 7.18 -2.52
C LYS A 145 20.72 7.81 -1.39
N LYS A 146 20.76 9.14 -1.34
CA LYS A 146 19.88 9.98 -0.51
C LYS A 146 18.64 10.37 -1.31
N PHE A 147 17.49 10.36 -0.67
CA PHE A 147 16.19 10.73 -1.25
C PHE A 147 15.47 11.71 -0.32
N PRO A 148 14.70 12.67 -0.87
CA PRO A 148 13.77 13.48 -0.09
C PRO A 148 12.76 12.58 0.63
N GLY A 149 12.35 12.96 1.85
CA GLY A 149 11.37 12.18 2.60
C GLY A 149 10.02 12.04 1.91
N ALA A 150 9.60 13.05 1.14
CA ALA A 150 8.38 12.97 0.35
C ALA A 150 8.41 11.84 -0.69
N GLU A 151 9.56 11.63 -1.36
CA GLU A 151 9.71 10.53 -2.34
C GLU A 151 9.69 9.16 -1.66
N VAL A 152 10.30 9.07 -0.49
CA VAL A 152 10.33 7.84 0.32
C VAL A 152 8.93 7.50 0.83
N ALA A 153 8.18 8.49 1.33
CA ALA A 153 6.80 8.32 1.80
C ALA A 153 5.86 7.88 0.67
N ALA A 154 5.98 8.51 -0.50
CA ALA A 154 5.18 8.17 -1.68
C ALA A 154 5.36 6.71 -2.08
N ASN A 155 6.56 6.15 -1.87
CA ASN A 155 6.91 4.77 -2.18
C ASN A 155 6.84 3.82 -0.96
N LEU A 156 6.00 4.12 0.04
CA LEU A 156 5.81 3.31 1.26
C LEU A 156 7.13 2.95 1.96
N TRP A 157 8.03 3.92 2.08
CA TRP A 157 9.35 3.76 2.69
C TRP A 157 10.25 2.74 2.01
N HIS A 158 9.92 2.24 0.82
CA HIS A 158 10.87 1.53 -0.02
C HIS A 158 11.84 2.50 -0.69
N CYS A 159 13.02 1.98 -1.06
CA CYS A 159 13.98 2.72 -1.87
C CYS A 159 13.34 3.21 -3.19
N PRO A 160 13.35 4.52 -3.48
CA PRO A 160 12.83 5.07 -4.74
C PRO A 160 13.71 4.76 -5.96
N ALA A 161 14.98 4.37 -5.76
CA ALA A 161 15.91 4.17 -6.86
C ALA A 161 15.42 3.08 -7.84
N PRO A 162 15.47 3.34 -9.17
CA PRO A 162 15.21 2.31 -10.16
C PRO A 162 16.14 1.11 -9.94
N LYS A 163 15.57 -0.10 -9.90
CA LYS A 163 16.26 -1.39 -9.70
C LYS A 163 16.81 -1.66 -8.29
N CYS A 164 16.73 -0.73 -7.36
CA CYS A 164 17.00 -1.06 -5.95
C CYS A 164 15.72 -1.62 -5.33
N ASN A 165 15.83 -2.70 -4.55
CA ASN A 165 14.69 -3.32 -3.86
C ASN A 165 14.76 -3.15 -2.34
N GLY A 166 15.45 -2.09 -1.87
CA GLY A 166 15.51 -1.76 -0.46
C GLY A 166 14.10 -1.64 0.12
N SER A 167 13.86 -2.44 1.16
CA SER A 167 12.64 -2.48 1.94
C SER A 167 12.66 -1.38 3.02
N PRO A 168 11.55 -1.11 3.71
CA PRO A 168 11.49 -0.04 4.70
C PRO A 168 12.56 -0.12 5.80
N ILE A 169 12.97 -1.33 6.21
CA ILE A 169 14.04 -1.51 7.21
C ILE A 169 15.44 -1.11 6.70
N ASP A 170 15.59 -1.02 5.37
CA ASP A 170 16.84 -0.66 4.70
C ASP A 170 16.98 0.86 4.48
N ILE A 171 15.94 1.63 4.81
CA ILE A 171 15.91 3.09 4.66
C ILE A 171 16.20 3.73 6.00
N ARG A 172 17.30 4.48 6.06
CA ARG A 172 17.80 5.12 7.28
C ARG A 172 17.65 6.63 7.22
N THR A 173 17.26 7.19 8.35
CA THR A 173 17.49 8.60 8.66
C THR A 173 18.95 8.78 9.06
N GLY A 174 19.59 9.85 8.63
CA GLY A 174 20.95 10.18 9.03
C GLY A 174 21.17 11.69 8.96
N PRO A 175 22.17 12.22 9.68
CA PRO A 175 22.52 13.63 9.58
C PRO A 175 22.84 13.99 8.12
N ALA A 176 22.47 15.22 7.74
CA ALA A 176 22.74 15.78 6.42
C ALA A 176 24.22 15.67 6.07
#